data_AF-A0A3C1BNW5-F1
#
_entry.id   AF-A0A3C1BNW5-F1
#
_cell.length_a   1.000
_cell.length_b   1.000
_cell.length_c   1.000
_cell.angle_alpha   90.00
_cell.angle_beta   90.00
_cell.angle_gamma   90.00
#
_symmetry.space_group_name_H-M   'P 1'
#
loop_
_entity.id
_entity.type
_entity.pdbx_description
1 polymer ?
#
loop_
_entity_poly.entity_id
_entity_poly.type
_entity_poly.pdbx_seq_one_letter_code
_entity_poly.pdbx_strand_id
1 'polypeptide(L)'
;MAPAQSEGPPLEIVSRPLQIHNREEVRQYLPDILGRVLARVWIDSAFQSQFSQSPQETLEEHGVFLPDNMSIEYQRGNTDRPRIVVYERPFGSRFKLRIFYLQLVMMAGR
;
A
#
# COMPACT_ATOMS: atom_id res chain seq x y z
N MET A 1 -39.58 1.73 -6.39
CA MET A 1 -38.29 2.28 -6.85
C MET A 1 -37.59 2.80 -5.61
N ALA A 2 -36.73 1.97 -4.99
CA ALA A 2 -36.03 2.34 -3.76
C ALA A 2 -34.87 3.29 -4.08
N PRO A 3 -34.56 4.27 -3.22
CA PRO A 3 -33.43 5.15 -3.44
C PRO A 3 -32.13 4.37 -3.28
N ALA A 4 -31.21 4.57 -4.23
CA ALA A 4 -29.86 4.05 -4.19
C ALA A 4 -29.21 4.43 -2.86
N GLN A 5 -28.72 3.42 -2.14
CA GLN A 5 -27.85 3.61 -1.00
C GLN A 5 -26.61 4.35 -1.50
N SER A 6 -26.39 5.57 -1.01
CA SER A 6 -25.11 6.26 -1.19
C SER A 6 -24.08 5.56 -0.31
N GLU A 7 -23.49 4.48 -0.82
CA GLU A 7 -22.20 4.00 -0.35
C GLU A 7 -21.21 5.13 -0.64
N GLY A 8 -20.80 5.87 0.39
CA GLY A 8 -19.74 6.88 0.26
C GLY A 8 -18.49 6.23 -0.34
N PRO A 9 -17.69 6.98 -1.13
CA PRO A 9 -16.56 6.40 -1.83
C PRO A 9 -15.63 5.65 -0.85
N PRO A 10 -15.27 4.38 -1.13
CA PRO A 10 -14.51 3.55 -0.21
C PRO A 10 -13.16 4.19 0.12
N LEU A 11 -13.01 4.79 1.31
CA LEU A 11 -11.76 5.32 1.89
C LEU A 11 -10.66 5.57 0.85
N GLU A 12 -10.81 6.63 0.05
CA GLU A 12 -9.91 6.92 -1.06
C GLU A 12 -8.47 7.03 -0.55
N ILE A 13 -7.58 6.21 -1.13
CA ILE A 13 -6.16 6.19 -0.74
C ILE A 13 -5.43 7.43 -1.30
N VAL A 14 -5.84 7.89 -2.48
CA VAL A 14 -5.41 9.14 -3.13
C VAL A 14 -6.59 9.83 -3.80
N SER A 15 -6.63 11.16 -3.76
CA SER A 15 -7.72 11.96 -4.37
C SER A 15 -7.58 12.16 -5.89
N ARG A 16 -6.41 11.83 -6.45
CA ARG A 16 -6.12 11.85 -7.90
C ARG A 16 -5.14 10.71 -8.22
N PRO A 17 -5.19 10.14 -9.43
CA PRO A 17 -4.22 9.14 -9.85
C PRO A 17 -2.79 9.69 -9.70
N LEU A 18 -1.96 8.99 -8.93
CA LEU A 18 -0.56 9.32 -8.73
C LEU A 18 0.29 8.34 -9.53
N GLN A 19 0.90 8.84 -10.60
CA GLN A 19 1.92 8.11 -11.34
C GLN A 19 3.29 8.40 -10.74
N ILE A 20 4.01 7.34 -10.42
CA ILE A 20 5.31 7.42 -9.77
C ILE A 20 6.35 6.90 -10.74
N HIS A 21 7.31 7.75 -11.10
CA HIS A 21 8.22 7.44 -12.21
C HIS A 21 9.61 7.02 -11.77
N ASN A 22 10.03 7.40 -10.55
CA ASN A 22 11.39 7.21 -10.09
C ASN A 22 11.48 6.92 -8.57
N ARG A 23 12.65 6.49 -8.14
CA ARG A 23 12.95 6.15 -6.74
C ARG A 23 12.80 7.32 -5.77
N GLU A 24 12.99 8.55 -6.20
CA GLU A 24 12.91 9.73 -5.34
C GLU A 24 11.46 10.04 -5.00
N GLU A 25 10.59 10.06 -6.00
CA GLU A 25 9.13 10.15 -5.84
C GLU A 25 8.58 9.01 -4.98
N VAL A 26 9.15 7.82 -5.13
CA VAL A 26 8.77 6.66 -4.32
C VAL A 26 9.04 6.89 -2.86
N ARG A 27 10.20 7.45 -2.52
CA ARG A 27 10.55 7.79 -1.14
C ARG A 27 9.75 8.98 -0.62
N GLN A 28 9.31 9.88 -1.49
CA GLN A 28 8.55 11.06 -1.12
C GLN A 28 7.07 10.77 -0.87
N TYR A 29 6.42 10.02 -1.75
CA TYR A 29 4.96 9.84 -1.75
C TYR A 29 4.49 8.50 -1.19
N LEU A 30 5.18 7.39 -1.45
CA LEU A 30 4.70 6.08 -0.97
C LEU A 30 4.59 6.02 0.56
N PRO A 31 5.50 6.57 1.39
CA PRO A 31 5.38 6.42 2.84
C PRO A 31 4.04 6.91 3.38
N ASP A 32 3.54 8.03 2.87
CA ASP A 32 2.26 8.62 3.29
C ASP A 32 1.05 7.79 2.77
N ILE A 33 1.11 7.36 1.51
CA ILE A 33 0.10 6.49 0.88
C ILE A 33 0.01 5.14 1.59
N LEU A 34 1.16 4.48 1.78
CA LEU A 34 1.26 3.20 2.47
C LEU A 34 0.84 3.34 3.94
N GLY A 35 1.00 4.52 4.55
CA GLY A 35 0.46 4.82 5.87
C GLY A 35 -1.07 4.73 5.91
N ARG A 36 -1.75 5.36 4.94
CA ARG A 36 -3.22 5.24 4.77
C ARG A 36 -3.67 3.81 4.49
N VAL A 37 -2.95 3.11 3.61
CA VAL A 37 -3.19 1.69 3.30
C VAL A 37 -3.09 0.84 4.56
N LEU A 38 -2.02 0.99 5.34
CA LEU A 38 -1.82 0.24 6.60
C LEU A 38 -2.94 0.50 7.60
N ALA A 39 -3.38 1.76 7.75
CA ALA A 39 -4.49 2.11 8.62
C ALA A 39 -5.79 1.42 8.15
N ARG A 40 -6.07 1.43 6.83
CA ARG A 40 -7.23 0.75 6.25
C ARG A 40 -7.17 -0.77 6.43
N VAL A 41 -6.01 -1.39 6.19
CA VAL A 41 -5.75 -2.82 6.40
C VAL A 41 -6.06 -3.28 7.83
N TRP A 42 -5.99 -2.38 8.82
CA TRP A 42 -6.34 -2.72 10.20
C TRP A 42 -7.83 -2.73 10.50
N ILE A 43 -8.60 -1.84 9.89
CA ILE A 43 -10.05 -1.72 10.13
C ILE A 43 -10.89 -2.51 9.13
N ASP A 44 -10.33 -2.84 7.96
CA ASP A 44 -11.01 -3.48 6.84
C ASP A 44 -10.31 -4.81 6.50
N SER A 45 -10.88 -5.91 7.00
CA SER A 45 -10.36 -7.27 6.80
C SER A 45 -10.51 -7.76 5.35
N ALA A 46 -11.49 -7.26 4.60
CA ALA A 46 -11.68 -7.57 3.19
C ALA A 46 -10.56 -6.92 2.37
N PHE A 47 -10.30 -5.63 2.59
CA PHE A 47 -9.19 -4.92 1.98
C PHE A 47 -7.84 -5.54 2.36
N GLN A 48 -7.66 -5.92 3.63
CA GLN A 48 -6.46 -6.65 4.05
C GLN A 48 -6.25 -7.92 3.23
N SER A 49 -7.30 -8.72 3.01
CA SER A 49 -7.22 -9.97 2.26
C SER A 49 -6.80 -9.71 0.80
N GLN A 50 -7.42 -8.72 0.15
CA GLN A 50 -7.07 -8.30 -1.21
C GLN A 50 -5.62 -7.81 -1.30
N PHE A 51 -5.24 -6.89 -0.41
CA PHE A 51 -3.90 -6.32 -0.36
C PHE A 51 -2.82 -7.38 -0.04
N SER A 52 -3.17 -8.42 0.72
CA SER A 52 -2.25 -9.52 1.04
C SER A 52 -2.01 -10.46 -0.16
N GLN A 53 -2.96 -10.56 -1.08
CA GLN A 53 -2.85 -11.38 -2.30
C GLN A 53 -2.10 -10.63 -3.40
N SER A 54 -2.53 -9.39 -3.67
CA SER A 54 -1.97 -8.55 -4.74
C SER A 54 -1.81 -7.09 -4.25
N PRO A 55 -0.75 -6.76 -3.49
CA PRO A 55 -0.57 -5.41 -2.94
C PRO A 55 -0.36 -4.33 -4.02
N GLN A 56 0.28 -4.70 -5.13
CA GLN A 56 0.52 -3.77 -6.23
C GLN A 56 -0.76 -3.49 -7.03
N GLU A 57 -1.50 -4.53 -7.41
CA GLU A 57 -2.79 -4.40 -8.10
C GLU A 57 -3.78 -3.58 -7.27
N THR A 58 -3.86 -3.85 -5.97
CA THR A 58 -4.71 -3.09 -5.05
C THR A 58 -4.33 -1.60 -5.06
N LEU A 59 -3.04 -1.25 -5.10
CA LEU A 59 -2.62 0.16 -5.18
C LEU A 59 -3.02 0.82 -6.50
N GLU A 60 -2.87 0.10 -7.62
CA GLU A 60 -3.24 0.56 -8.95
C GLU A 60 -4.76 0.79 -9.07
N GLU A 61 -5.58 -0.10 -8.52
CA GLU A 61 -7.04 0.07 -8.41
C GLU A 61 -7.42 1.33 -7.62
N HIS A 62 -6.60 1.67 -6.62
CA HIS A 62 -6.74 2.88 -5.84
C HIS A 62 -6.04 4.11 -6.45
N GLY A 63 -5.54 4.01 -7.69
CA GLY A 63 -4.97 5.11 -8.45
C GLY A 63 -3.49 5.38 -8.20
N VAL A 64 -2.76 4.46 -7.58
CA VAL A 64 -1.31 4.58 -7.32
C VAL A 64 -0.55 3.65 -8.24
N PHE A 65 0.12 4.23 -9.23
CA PHE A 65 0.86 3.48 -10.24
C PHE A 65 2.36 3.53 -9.96
N LEU A 66 2.95 2.36 -9.78
CA LEU A 66 4.38 2.20 -9.49
C LEU A 66 5.14 1.91 -10.78
N PRO A 67 6.43 2.27 -10.86
CA PRO A 67 7.23 1.93 -12.02
C PRO A 67 7.51 0.42 -12.05
N ASP A 68 7.66 -0.15 -13.26
CA ASP A 68 7.83 -1.61 -13.49
C ASP A 68 9.04 -2.22 -12.75
N ASN A 69 10.02 -1.39 -12.43
CA ASN A 69 11.20 -1.76 -11.68
C ASN A 69 10.96 -1.78 -10.16
N MET A 70 9.71 -1.66 -9.69
CA MET A 70 9.37 -1.70 -8.28
C MET A 70 8.38 -2.79 -7.95
N SER A 71 8.46 -3.26 -6.71
CA SER A 71 7.57 -4.28 -6.19
C SER A 71 7.30 -4.03 -4.72
N ILE A 72 6.10 -4.36 -4.29
CA ILE A 72 5.65 -4.20 -2.91
C ILE A 72 5.32 -5.58 -2.36
N GLU A 73 5.77 -5.84 -1.14
CA GLU A 73 5.45 -7.05 -0.42
C GLU A 73 4.76 -6.69 0.89
N TYR A 74 3.60 -7.30 1.12
CA TYR A 74 2.91 -7.23 2.39
C TYR A 74 3.30 -8.41 3.26
N GLN A 75 3.84 -8.14 4.44
CA GLN A 75 4.17 -9.13 5.45
C GLN A 75 3.15 -9.04 6.57
N ARG A 76 2.29 -10.06 6.65
CA ARG A 76 1.42 -10.29 7.80
C ARG A 76 2.29 -10.78 8.96
N GLY A 77 2.81 -9.84 9.76
CA GLY A 77 3.60 -10.18 10.94
C GLY A 77 2.78 -11.07 11.88
N ASN A 78 3.39 -12.14 12.40
CA ASN A 78 2.75 -13.23 13.13
C ASN A 78 1.83 -12.86 14.32
N THR A 79 1.67 -11.60 14.75
CA THR A 79 0.74 -11.30 15.85
C THR A 79 0.14 -9.88 15.93
N ASP A 80 0.75 -8.79 15.46
CA ASP A 80 0.10 -7.46 15.71
C ASP A 80 0.57 -6.29 14.83
N ARG A 81 1.51 -6.52 13.90
CA ARG A 81 2.22 -5.44 13.21
C ARG A 81 2.25 -5.70 11.71
N PRO A 82 1.28 -5.18 10.94
CA PRO A 82 1.34 -5.25 9.49
C PRO A 82 2.55 -4.46 8.99
N ARG A 83 3.32 -5.07 8.09
CA ARG A 83 4.52 -4.46 7.50
C ARG A 83 4.43 -4.49 5.99
N ILE A 84 4.74 -3.37 5.37
CA ILE A 84 4.89 -3.24 3.92
C ILE A 84 6.36 -3.02 3.63
N VAL A 85 6.91 -3.76 2.67
CA VAL A 85 8.30 -3.62 2.23
C VAL A 85 8.31 -3.25 0.76
N VAL A 86 9.03 -2.18 0.43
CA VAL A 86 9.18 -1.69 -0.94
C VAL A 86 10.55 -2.09 -1.47
N TYR A 87 10.54 -2.75 -2.62
CA TYR A 87 11.74 -3.21 -3.30
C TYR A 87 11.86 -2.55 -4.68
N GLU A 88 13.08 -2.22 -5.05
CA GLU A 88 13.47 -1.89 -6.41
C GLU A 88 14.18 -3.10 -7.02
N ARG A 89 13.81 -3.47 -8.24
CA ARG A 89 14.46 -4.49 -9.04
C ARG A 89 15.12 -3.80 -10.23
N PRO A 90 16.47 -3.67 -10.23
CA PRO A 90 17.19 -3.15 -11.38
C PRO A 90 16.91 -3.97 -12.64
N PHE A 91 16.80 -3.30 -13.78
CA PHE A 91 16.58 -3.95 -15.08
C PHE A 91 17.66 -5.01 -15.35
N GLY A 92 17.24 -6.23 -15.70
CA GLY A 92 18.14 -7.36 -15.95
C GLY A 92 18.69 -8.07 -14.69
N SER A 93 18.26 -7.68 -13.48
CA SER A 93 18.70 -8.33 -12.24
C SER A 93 17.58 -9.12 -11.56
N ARG A 94 17.92 -10.32 -11.06
CA ARG A 94 17.01 -11.10 -10.18
C ARG A 94 17.00 -10.57 -8.74
N PHE A 95 17.94 -9.69 -8.40
CA PHE A 95 18.06 -9.14 -7.06
C PHE A 95 17.05 -8.03 -6.80
N LYS A 96 16.40 -8.10 -5.64
CA LYS A 96 15.51 -7.07 -5.11
C LYS A 96 16.28 -6.23 -4.09
N LEU A 97 16.41 -4.93 -4.33
CA LEU A 97 16.98 -3.96 -3.40
C LEU A 97 15.87 -3.40 -2.53
N ARG A 98 15.94 -3.61 -1.21
CA ARG A 98 14.97 -3.03 -0.28
C ARG A 98 15.20 -1.52 -0.17
N ILE A 99 14.24 -0.72 -0.60
CA ILE A 99 14.32 0.74 -0.54
C ILE A 99 13.95 1.23 0.86
N PHE A 100 12.79 0.80 1.35
CA PHE A 100 12.34 1.05 2.71
C PHE A 100 11.29 0.02 3.12
N TYR A 101 10.90 0.09 4.38
CA TYR A 101 9.72 -0.61 4.87
C TYR A 101 8.90 0.35 5.72
N LEU A 102 7.59 0.16 5.72
CA LEU A 102 6.67 0.87 6.58
C LEU A 102 6.01 -0.17 7.50
N GLN A 103 5.92 0.14 8.78
CA GLN A 103 5.28 -0.72 9.76
C GLN A 103 4.42 0.15 10.66
N LEU A 104 3.16 -0.24 10.82
CA LEU A 104 2.27 0.44 11.75
C LEU A 104 2.52 -0.12 13.15
N VAL A 105 2.75 0.77 14.11
CA VAL A 105 3.01 0.40 15.50
C VAL A 105 1.96 1.06 16.40
N MET A 106 1.13 0.26 17.07
CA MET A 106 0.35 0.77 18.19
C MET A 106 1.29 0.99 19.37
N MET A 107 1.24 2.18 19.94
CA MET A 107 1.79 2.45 21.26
C MET A 107 0.61 2.55 22.23
N ALA A 108 0.45 1.55 23.10
CA ALA A 108 -0.33 1.72 24.32
C ALA A 108 0.61 2.32 25.37
N GLY A 109 0.40 3.59 25.72
CA GLY A 109 1.11 4.25 26.82
C GLY A 109 0.60 3.77 28.18
N ARG A 110 1.49 3.75 29.17
CA ARG A 110 1.11 3.72 30.60
C ARG A 110 0.93 5.14 31.09
#